data_AF-A0A0P9K3D9-F1
#
_entry.id   AF-A0A0P9K3D9-F1
#
_cell.length_a   1.000
_cell.length_b   1.000
_cell.length_c   1.000
_cell.angle_alpha   90.00
_cell.angle_beta   90.00
_cell.angle_gamma   90.00
#
_symmetry.space_group_name_H-M   'P 1'
#
loop_
_entity.id
_entity.type
_entity.pdbx_description
1 polymer ?
#
loop_
_entity_poly.entity_id
_entity_poly.type
_entity_poly.pdbx_seq_one_letter_code
_entity_poly.pdbx_strand_id
1 'polypeptide(L)'
;MLDKTPAGNTPATPHVNLIEDKSPAWLLDAEPATHKALRRAATHPLQWLERARKSSPDEVDKLQRLYTRQRQNEQQVRPTLDRLSTLEDFAKPLLTAAIKKRFGLDVDVTATWLFHARRARVDQSFLSASRDPVIQANKALKAANQSLLKAALQNFEAWETAPGAMDSESGLKAQVFSSFEIIGQQINGKSLPISPSGFAAMCRDLDLGGQYQRHLESVFRTPSLPEETADAAVSRLRRDFMQLQSSSIRLQLQIASLQEHVSPPFAGRIAGYSRRQAKRPTR
;
A
#
# COMPACT_ATOMS: atom_id res chain seq x y z
N MET A 1 -11.04 -23.93 17.91
CA MET A 1 -10.11 -24.75 18.71
C MET A 1 -8.84 -25.01 17.88
N LEU A 2 -8.14 -23.92 17.54
CA LEU A 2 -6.79 -23.89 16.96
C LEU A 2 -6.26 -22.47 17.26
N ASP A 3 -6.08 -22.17 18.55
CA ASP A 3 -5.30 -21.03 19.00
C ASP A 3 -4.14 -21.64 19.78
N LYS A 4 -2.91 -21.47 19.30
CA LYS A 4 -1.71 -21.93 20.01
C LYS A 4 -1.53 -21.04 21.24
N THR A 5 -1.95 -21.53 22.41
CA THR A 5 -1.53 -21.00 23.73
C THR A 5 -0.54 -22.00 24.34
N PRO A 6 0.49 -21.54 25.08
CA PRO A 6 1.66 -22.35 25.38
C PRO A 6 1.45 -23.29 26.57
N ALA A 7 2.12 -24.44 26.48
CA ALA A 7 2.53 -25.35 27.56
C ALA A 7 1.47 -25.77 28.59
N GLY A 8 0.76 -26.85 28.28
CA GLY A 8 0.04 -27.67 29.26
C GLY A 8 -0.26 -29.04 28.67
N ASN A 9 0.50 -30.07 29.10
CA ASN A 9 0.34 -31.47 28.69
C ASN A 9 -1.10 -31.97 28.91
N THR A 10 -1.93 -31.90 27.88
CA THR A 10 -3.19 -32.65 27.80
C THR A 10 -3.15 -33.40 26.46
N PRO A 11 -3.29 -34.74 26.43
CA PRO A 11 -3.29 -35.47 25.17
C PRO A 11 -4.43 -34.98 24.29
N ALA A 12 -4.10 -34.53 23.08
CA ALA A 12 -5.07 -34.03 22.11
C ALA A 12 -6.13 -35.10 21.85
N THR A 13 -7.41 -34.70 21.86
CA THR A 13 -8.53 -35.62 21.65
C THR A 13 -8.46 -36.24 20.24
N PRO A 14 -8.94 -37.49 20.01
CA PRO A 14 -8.79 -38.19 18.72
C PRO A 14 -9.34 -37.40 17.52
N HIS A 15 -10.37 -36.58 17.75
CA HIS A 15 -10.96 -35.71 16.74
C HIS A 15 -10.03 -34.55 16.33
N VAL A 16 -9.21 -34.04 17.25
CA VAL A 16 -8.24 -32.98 16.95
C VAL A 16 -7.14 -33.52 16.04
N ASN A 17 -6.60 -34.71 16.35
CA ASN A 17 -5.57 -35.34 15.51
C ASN A 17 -6.09 -35.64 14.10
N LEU A 18 -7.33 -36.14 13.96
CA LEU A 18 -7.95 -36.38 12.66
C LEU A 18 -8.15 -35.09 11.85
N ILE A 19 -8.51 -33.99 12.52
CA ILE A 19 -8.69 -32.69 11.86
C ILE A 19 -7.34 -32.13 11.43
N GLU A 20 -6.29 -32.26 12.24
CA GLU A 20 -4.93 -31.86 11.88
C GLU A 20 -4.42 -32.66 10.67
N ASP A 21 -4.61 -33.97 10.66
CA ASP A 21 -4.20 -34.86 9.56
C ASP A 21 -4.90 -34.57 8.23
N LYS A 22 -6.15 -34.07 8.28
CA LYS A 22 -6.95 -33.75 7.09
C LYS A 22 -6.93 -32.28 6.70
N SER A 23 -6.33 -31.43 7.52
CA SER A 23 -6.23 -29.99 7.25
C SER A 23 -5.00 -29.68 6.41
N PRO A 24 -5.11 -28.84 5.37
CA PRO A 24 -3.95 -28.36 4.65
C PRO A 24 -2.99 -27.63 5.60
N ALA A 25 -1.68 -27.84 5.45
CA ALA A 25 -0.66 -27.19 6.29
C ALA A 25 -0.85 -25.66 6.37
N TRP A 26 -1.21 -25.01 5.26
CA TRP A 26 -1.46 -23.57 5.23
C TRP A 26 -2.56 -23.13 6.20
N LEU A 27 -3.57 -23.96 6.45
CA LEU A 27 -4.69 -23.65 7.33
C LEU A 27 -4.27 -23.75 8.78
N LEU A 28 -3.38 -24.69 9.10
CA LEU A 28 -2.80 -24.84 10.44
C LEU A 28 -1.88 -23.67 10.77
N ASP A 29 -1.10 -23.20 9.80
CA ASP A 29 -0.15 -22.09 9.95
C ASP A 29 -0.77 -20.70 9.70
N ALA A 30 -2.10 -20.59 9.59
CA ALA A 30 -2.75 -19.32 9.33
C ALA A 30 -2.78 -18.41 10.57
N GLU A 31 -2.72 -17.10 10.32
CA GLU A 31 -2.85 -16.11 11.38
C GLU A 31 -4.25 -16.14 12.00
N PRO A 32 -4.42 -15.76 13.29
CA PRO A 32 -5.71 -15.78 13.97
C PRO A 32 -6.81 -14.98 13.24
N ALA A 33 -6.44 -13.89 12.58
CA ALA A 33 -7.34 -13.10 11.76
C ALA A 33 -7.90 -13.91 10.57
N THR A 34 -7.06 -14.70 9.91
CA THR A 34 -7.47 -15.61 8.82
C THR A 34 -8.40 -16.70 9.33
N HIS A 35 -8.08 -17.33 10.46
CA HIS A 35 -8.98 -18.31 11.08
C HIS A 35 -10.33 -17.69 11.44
N LYS A 36 -10.34 -16.48 12.01
CA LYS A 36 -11.57 -15.76 12.35
C LYS A 36 -12.40 -15.44 11.10
N ALA A 37 -11.77 -15.01 10.02
CA ALA A 37 -12.43 -14.76 8.74
C ALA A 37 -13.04 -16.05 8.16
N LEU A 38 -12.31 -17.16 8.17
CA LEU A 38 -12.80 -18.46 7.71
C LEU A 38 -13.97 -18.97 8.56
N ARG A 39 -13.92 -18.82 9.89
CA ARG A 39 -15.04 -19.17 10.79
C ARG A 39 -16.28 -18.33 10.47
N ARG A 40 -16.12 -17.04 10.19
CA ARG A 40 -17.23 -16.17 9.76
C ARG A 40 -17.77 -16.56 8.39
N ALA A 41 -16.92 -16.93 7.45
CA ALA A 41 -17.36 -17.41 6.14
C ALA A 41 -18.10 -18.76 6.25
N ALA A 42 -17.72 -19.61 7.21
CA ALA A 42 -18.38 -20.90 7.44
C ALA A 42 -19.84 -20.75 7.95
N THR A 43 -20.22 -19.61 8.55
CA THR A 43 -21.62 -19.38 8.97
C THR A 43 -22.55 -19.03 7.82
N HIS A 44 -22.00 -18.60 6.67
CA HIS A 44 -22.75 -18.26 5.47
C HIS A 44 -22.16 -19.05 4.29
N PRO A 45 -22.53 -20.33 4.13
CA PRO A 45 -21.94 -21.20 3.12
C PRO A 45 -22.15 -20.59 1.73
N LEU A 46 -21.05 -20.53 0.97
CA LEU A 46 -21.06 -20.01 -0.39
C LEU A 46 -21.83 -20.98 -1.29
N GLN A 47 -23.05 -20.60 -1.70
CA GLN A 47 -23.94 -21.47 -2.47
C GLN A 47 -23.32 -22.03 -3.75
N TRP A 48 -22.50 -21.23 -4.44
CA TRP A 48 -21.79 -21.69 -5.65
C TRP A 48 -20.77 -22.80 -5.33
N LEU A 49 -20.09 -22.74 -4.18
CA LEU A 49 -19.09 -23.72 -3.77
C LEU A 49 -19.75 -25.02 -3.32
N GLU A 50 -20.88 -24.94 -2.63
CA GLU A 50 -21.71 -26.10 -2.28
C GLU A 50 -22.24 -26.82 -3.52
N ARG A 51 -22.71 -26.06 -4.53
CA ARG A 51 -23.10 -26.63 -5.82
C ARG A 51 -21.91 -27.29 -6.51
N ALA A 52 -20.78 -26.60 -6.62
CA ALA A 52 -19.57 -27.11 -7.24
C ALA A 52 -19.03 -28.39 -6.56
N ARG A 53 -19.10 -28.48 -5.23
CA ARG A 53 -18.72 -29.68 -4.47
C ARG A 53 -19.56 -30.90 -4.85
N LYS A 54 -20.84 -30.70 -5.15
CA LYS A 54 -21.74 -31.79 -5.55
C LYS A 54 -21.61 -32.12 -7.04
N SER A 55 -21.52 -31.11 -7.91
CA SER A 55 -21.55 -31.29 -9.35
C SER A 55 -20.18 -31.56 -9.98
N SER A 56 -19.08 -31.12 -9.36
CA SER A 56 -17.72 -31.21 -9.92
C SER A 56 -16.63 -31.27 -8.84
N PRO A 57 -16.54 -32.36 -8.07
CA PRO A 57 -15.54 -32.54 -7.01
C PRO A 57 -14.10 -32.28 -7.48
N ASP A 58 -13.73 -32.78 -8.67
CA ASP A 58 -12.37 -32.63 -9.23
C ASP A 58 -11.97 -31.16 -9.44
N GLU A 59 -12.92 -30.31 -9.84
CA GLU A 59 -12.68 -28.88 -10.06
C GLU A 59 -12.58 -28.11 -8.73
N VAL A 60 -13.22 -28.61 -7.67
CA VAL A 60 -13.04 -28.09 -6.30
C VAL A 60 -11.69 -28.53 -5.73
N ASP A 61 -11.26 -29.77 -5.96
CA ASP A 61 -9.92 -30.23 -5.56
C ASP A 61 -8.82 -29.45 -6.29
N LYS A 62 -9.04 -29.14 -7.57
CA LYS A 62 -8.16 -28.24 -8.34
C LYS A 62 -8.13 -26.83 -7.76
N LEU A 63 -9.28 -26.27 -7.36
CA LEU A 63 -9.36 -24.99 -6.67
C LEU A 63 -8.51 -24.99 -5.39
N GLN A 64 -8.63 -26.04 -4.56
CA GLN A 64 -7.84 -26.19 -3.34
C GLN A 64 -6.33 -26.24 -3.63
N ARG A 65 -5.91 -27.01 -4.64
CA ARG A 65 -4.49 -27.07 -5.05
C ARG A 65 -3.97 -25.70 -5.52
N LEU A 66 -4.76 -24.98 -6.31
CA LEU A 66 -4.41 -23.64 -6.78
C LEU A 66 -4.31 -22.63 -5.62
N TYR A 67 -5.22 -22.71 -4.65
CA TYR A 67 -5.18 -21.87 -3.46
C TYR A 67 -3.93 -22.12 -2.62
N THR A 68 -3.62 -23.39 -2.33
CA THR A 68 -2.39 -23.77 -1.60
C THR A 68 -1.14 -23.26 -2.32
N ARG A 69 -1.09 -23.40 -3.65
CA ARG A 69 0.03 -22.90 -4.46
C ARG A 69 0.17 -21.38 -4.41
N GLN A 70 -0.95 -20.65 -4.51
CA GLN A 70 -0.96 -19.19 -4.39
C GLN A 70 -0.36 -18.76 -3.05
N ARG A 71 -0.80 -19.38 -1.96
CA ARG A 71 -0.35 -19.05 -0.61
C ARG A 71 1.14 -19.36 -0.39
N GLN A 72 1.64 -20.46 -0.94
CA GLN A 72 3.08 -20.75 -0.94
C GLN A 72 3.87 -19.65 -1.66
N ASN A 73 3.41 -19.23 -2.84
CA ASN A 73 4.07 -18.16 -3.59
C ASN A 73 4.01 -16.80 -2.87
N GLU A 74 2.92 -16.50 -2.16
CA GLU A 74 2.81 -15.32 -1.30
C GLU A 74 3.85 -15.36 -0.17
N GLN A 75 4.02 -16.51 0.48
CA GLN A 75 5.02 -16.70 1.53
C GLN A 75 6.46 -16.54 1.03
N GLN A 76 6.75 -16.84 -0.24
CA GLN A 76 8.09 -16.64 -0.82
C GLN A 76 8.43 -15.16 -0.99
N VAL A 77 7.48 -14.31 -1.38
CA VAL A 77 7.74 -12.88 -1.60
C VAL A 77 7.57 -12.03 -0.34
N ARG A 78 6.75 -12.49 0.62
CA ARG A 78 6.37 -11.73 1.83
C ARG A 78 7.58 -11.20 2.61
N PRO A 79 8.65 -11.97 2.91
CA PRO A 79 9.82 -11.45 3.62
C PRO A 79 10.54 -10.30 2.90
N THR A 80 10.44 -10.23 1.57
CA THR A 80 10.99 -9.09 0.82
C THR A 80 10.10 -7.88 0.92
N LEU A 81 8.79 -8.05 0.84
CA LEU A 81 7.83 -6.96 1.00
C LEU A 81 7.80 -6.41 2.43
N ASP A 82 7.98 -7.26 3.44
CA ASP A 82 8.02 -6.85 4.85
C ASP A 82 9.21 -5.92 5.17
N ARG A 83 10.26 -5.93 4.34
CA ARG A 83 11.40 -4.99 4.45
C ARG A 83 11.10 -3.62 3.83
N LEU A 84 10.02 -3.47 3.07
CA LEU A 84 9.62 -2.19 2.50
C LEU A 84 8.91 -1.36 3.57
N SER A 85 9.62 -0.37 4.12
CA SER A 85 8.98 0.73 4.84
C SER A 85 7.94 1.43 3.96
N THR A 86 6.83 1.85 4.55
CA THR A 86 5.92 2.78 3.87
C THR A 86 6.67 4.09 3.58
N LEU A 87 6.21 4.83 2.58
CA LEU A 87 6.84 6.10 2.22
C LEU A 87 6.78 7.10 3.37
N GLU A 88 5.66 7.10 4.10
CA GLU A 88 5.44 7.92 5.29
C GLU A 88 6.38 7.54 6.44
N ASP A 89 6.52 6.24 6.76
CA ASP A 89 7.39 5.77 7.84
C ASP A 89 8.87 6.03 7.52
N PHE A 90 9.25 5.94 6.24
CA PHE A 90 10.59 6.26 5.78
C PHE A 90 10.89 7.76 5.86
N ALA A 91 9.97 8.60 5.37
CA ALA A 91 10.21 10.03 5.23
C ALA A 91 10.04 10.82 6.54
N LYS A 92 9.12 10.41 7.43
CA LYS A 92 8.85 11.10 8.70
C LYS A 92 10.10 11.36 9.55
N PRO A 93 10.94 10.36 9.89
CA PRO A 93 12.13 10.59 10.71
C PRO A 93 13.17 11.45 9.99
N LEU A 94 13.38 11.25 8.68
CA LEU A 94 14.33 12.02 7.89
C LEU A 94 13.94 13.50 7.81
N LEU A 95 12.67 13.77 7.55
CA LEU A 95 12.14 15.14 7.46
C LEU A 95 12.21 15.85 8.81
N THR A 96 11.84 15.17 9.89
CA THR A 96 11.92 15.73 11.26
C THR A 96 13.36 16.11 11.61
N ALA A 97 14.32 15.23 11.33
CA ALA A 97 15.74 15.49 11.55
C ALA A 97 16.25 16.67 10.69
N ALA A 98 15.83 16.75 9.43
CA ALA A 98 16.21 17.83 8.53
C ALA A 98 15.67 19.20 9.02
N ILE A 99 14.41 19.25 9.47
CA ILE A 99 13.81 20.47 10.03
C ILE A 99 14.56 20.92 11.27
N LYS A 100 14.84 19.99 12.19
CA LYS A 100 15.61 20.27 13.40
C LYS A 100 16.99 20.81 13.09
N LYS A 101 17.68 20.22 12.11
CA LYS A 101 19.01 20.66 11.69
C LYS A 101 19.01 22.05 11.04
N ARG A 102 18.04 22.34 10.17
CA ARG A 102 18.03 23.59 9.38
C ARG A 102 17.36 24.76 10.09
N PHE A 103 16.32 24.50 10.87
CA PHE A 103 15.49 25.53 11.50
C PHE A 103 15.57 25.52 13.04
N GLY A 104 16.23 24.53 13.65
CA GLY A 104 16.34 24.42 15.10
C GLY A 104 15.03 24.03 15.80
N LEU A 105 14.05 23.54 15.06
CA LEU A 105 12.70 23.23 15.58
C LEU A 105 12.46 21.72 15.65
N ASP A 106 11.89 21.28 16.77
CA ASP A 106 11.37 19.92 16.92
C ASP A 106 9.86 19.96 16.68
N VAL A 107 9.41 19.38 15.56
CA VAL A 107 8.02 19.47 15.11
C VAL A 107 7.51 18.10 14.69
N ASP A 108 6.24 17.83 14.98
CA ASP A 108 5.56 16.70 14.34
C ASP A 108 5.16 17.10 12.92
N VAL A 109 5.88 16.57 11.93
CA VAL A 109 5.64 16.83 10.49
C VAL A 109 4.28 16.35 9.99
N THR A 110 3.58 15.51 10.76
CA THR A 110 2.22 15.04 10.45
C THR A 110 1.14 15.98 11.00
N ALA A 111 1.47 16.77 12.02
CA ALA A 111 0.58 17.72 12.67
C ALA A 111 0.98 19.20 12.44
N THR A 112 2.01 19.44 11.64
CA THR A 112 2.46 20.77 11.20
C THR A 112 2.11 20.95 9.73
N TRP A 113 1.68 22.13 9.33
CA TRP A 113 0.99 22.37 8.06
C TRP A 113 1.68 23.43 7.22
N LEU A 114 1.87 23.16 5.93
CA LEU A 114 2.24 24.14 4.93
C LEU A 114 0.98 24.59 4.18
N PHE A 115 0.71 25.89 4.24
CA PHE A 115 -0.27 26.54 3.40
C PHE A 115 0.40 27.08 2.12
N HIS A 116 0.08 26.48 0.98
CA HIS A 116 0.59 26.88 -0.33
C HIS A 116 -0.44 27.76 -1.04
N ALA A 117 -0.40 29.07 -0.77
CA ALA A 117 -1.44 30.02 -1.18
C ALA A 117 -1.70 30.05 -2.69
N ARG A 118 -0.67 29.87 -3.53
CA ARG A 118 -0.80 29.79 -4.99
C ARG A 118 -1.67 28.60 -5.46
N ARG A 119 -1.78 27.54 -4.65
CA ARG A 119 -2.61 26.36 -4.93
C ARG A 119 -4.06 26.52 -4.44
N ALA A 120 -4.38 27.58 -3.69
CA ALA A 120 -5.74 27.88 -3.21
C ALA A 120 -6.62 28.48 -4.32
N ARG A 121 -6.78 27.76 -5.44
CA ARG A 121 -7.57 28.20 -6.59
C ARG A 121 -9.02 27.72 -6.47
N VAL A 122 -9.96 28.64 -6.66
CA VAL A 122 -11.37 28.34 -6.79
C VAL A 122 -11.71 28.14 -8.27
N ASP A 123 -12.40 27.05 -8.59
CA ASP A 123 -12.92 26.83 -9.94
C ASP A 123 -14.05 27.84 -10.22
N GLN A 124 -13.79 28.77 -11.15
CA GLN A 124 -14.74 29.80 -11.56
C GLN A 124 -15.57 29.39 -12.80
N SER A 125 -15.53 28.13 -13.22
CA SER A 125 -16.30 27.66 -14.35
C SER A 125 -17.82 27.81 -14.14
N PHE A 126 -18.57 27.96 -15.23
CA PHE A 126 -20.04 28.05 -15.21
C PHE A 126 -20.71 26.87 -14.47
N LEU A 127 -20.07 25.70 -14.46
CA LEU A 127 -20.54 24.50 -13.74
C LEU A 127 -20.53 24.67 -12.21
N SER A 128 -19.73 25.61 -11.71
CA SER A 128 -19.58 25.91 -10.28
C SER A 128 -20.31 27.21 -9.88
N ALA A 129 -20.97 27.90 -10.81
CA ALA A 129 -21.66 29.17 -10.55
C ALA A 129 -22.87 29.07 -9.60
N SER A 130 -23.48 27.89 -9.48
CA SER A 130 -24.59 27.61 -8.55
C SER A 130 -24.14 27.25 -7.14
N ARG A 131 -22.83 27.15 -6.89
CA ARG A 131 -22.26 26.75 -5.59
C ARG A 131 -21.87 27.98 -4.76
N ASP A 132 -22.18 27.93 -3.48
CA ASP A 132 -21.84 28.97 -2.51
C ASP A 132 -20.33 29.34 -2.58
N PRO A 133 -19.98 30.60 -2.93
CA PRO A 133 -18.60 31.05 -3.05
C PRO A 133 -17.76 30.85 -1.79
N VAL A 134 -18.36 30.99 -0.60
CA VAL A 134 -17.67 30.81 0.68
C VAL A 134 -17.29 29.35 0.87
N ILE A 135 -18.18 28.42 0.52
CA ILE A 135 -17.91 26.99 0.61
C ILE A 135 -16.81 26.58 -0.38
N GLN A 136 -16.78 27.17 -1.58
CA GLN A 136 -15.74 26.89 -2.56
C GLN A 136 -14.37 27.42 -2.13
N ALA A 137 -14.30 28.65 -1.63
CA ALA A 137 -13.09 29.22 -1.06
C ALA A 137 -12.55 28.38 0.11
N ASN A 138 -13.43 27.95 1.02
CA ASN A 138 -13.08 27.03 2.10
C ASN A 138 -12.44 25.74 1.59
N LYS A 139 -13.03 25.11 0.57
CA LYS A 139 -12.49 23.89 -0.02
C LYS A 139 -11.12 24.12 -0.66
N ALA A 140 -10.95 25.22 -1.38
CA ALA A 140 -9.67 25.59 -1.99
C ALA A 140 -8.58 25.82 -0.95
N LEU A 141 -8.89 26.55 0.14
CA LEU A 141 -7.96 26.77 1.25
C LEU A 141 -7.59 25.47 1.95
N LYS A 142 -8.56 24.58 2.20
CA LYS A 142 -8.30 23.23 2.77
C LYS A 142 -7.41 22.41 1.86
N ALA A 143 -7.65 22.41 0.55
CA ALA A 143 -6.84 21.65 -0.41
C ALA A 143 -5.41 22.17 -0.52
N ALA A 144 -5.24 23.49 -0.38
CA ALA A 144 -3.95 24.17 -0.40
C ALA A 144 -3.15 24.05 0.92
N ASN A 145 -3.79 23.60 2.01
CA ASN A 145 -3.13 23.38 3.28
C ASN A 145 -2.87 21.89 3.52
N GLN A 146 -1.62 21.50 3.63
CA GLN A 146 -1.21 20.10 3.75
C GLN A 146 -0.21 19.93 4.89
N SER A 147 -0.16 18.76 5.52
CA SER A 147 0.91 18.50 6.49
C SER A 147 2.28 18.60 5.82
N LEU A 148 3.32 18.97 6.59
CA LEU A 148 4.69 19.08 6.08
C LEU A 148 5.15 17.77 5.44
N LEU A 149 4.79 16.63 6.04
CA LEU A 149 5.06 15.32 5.46
C LEU A 149 4.39 15.18 4.08
N LYS A 150 3.08 15.46 3.98
CA LYS A 150 2.34 15.32 2.72
C LYS A 150 2.88 16.24 1.62
N ALA A 151 3.25 17.46 1.99
CA ALA A 151 3.81 18.44 1.08
C ALA A 151 5.20 18.01 0.58
N ALA A 152 6.08 17.54 1.47
CA ALA A 152 7.40 17.05 1.10
C ALA A 152 7.35 15.85 0.15
N LEU A 153 6.38 14.93 0.34
CA LEU A 153 6.19 13.75 -0.51
C LEU A 153 5.65 14.06 -1.92
N GLN A 154 5.17 15.26 -2.18
CA GLN A 154 4.73 15.68 -3.52
C GLN A 154 5.88 16.22 -4.39
N ASN A 155 7.08 16.32 -3.83
CA ASN A 155 8.22 17.02 -4.39
C ASN A 155 7.98 18.52 -4.61
N PHE A 156 9.03 19.32 -4.44
CA PHE A 156 8.99 20.76 -4.72
C PHE A 156 9.78 21.08 -5.97
N GLU A 157 9.18 21.91 -6.82
CA GLU A 157 9.83 22.44 -8.01
C GLU A 157 10.88 23.49 -7.67
N ALA A 158 11.84 23.70 -8.57
CA ALA A 158 12.91 24.68 -8.35
C ALA A 158 12.36 26.10 -8.15
N TRP A 159 11.28 26.46 -8.86
CA TRP A 159 10.69 27.80 -8.71
C TRP A 159 10.01 27.99 -7.35
N GLU A 160 9.56 26.92 -6.68
CA GLU A 160 8.90 26.99 -5.38
C GLU A 160 9.87 27.35 -4.24
N THR A 161 11.19 27.28 -4.48
CA THR A 161 12.20 27.69 -3.50
C THR A 161 12.47 29.19 -3.51
N ALA A 162 11.95 29.94 -4.48
CA ALA A 162 12.14 31.38 -4.51
C ALA A 162 11.27 32.07 -3.44
N PRO A 163 11.75 33.15 -2.80
CA PRO A 163 10.94 33.93 -1.86
C PRO A 163 9.62 34.39 -2.49
N GLY A 164 8.51 34.18 -1.78
CA GLY A 164 7.17 34.54 -2.25
C GLY A 164 6.62 33.69 -3.40
N ALA A 165 7.36 32.67 -3.87
CA ALA A 165 6.89 31.82 -4.96
C ALA A 165 5.58 31.09 -4.63
N MET A 166 5.34 30.74 -3.37
CA MET A 166 4.12 30.05 -2.97
C MET A 166 2.96 31.00 -2.65
N ASP A 167 3.18 32.31 -2.71
CA ASP A 167 2.14 33.31 -2.45
C ASP A 167 1.10 33.32 -3.59
N SER A 168 -0.15 33.64 -3.25
CA SER A 168 -1.20 33.85 -4.24
C SER A 168 -1.00 35.19 -4.96
N GLU A 169 -1.51 35.27 -6.19
CA GLU A 169 -1.57 36.53 -6.95
C GLU A 169 -2.48 37.57 -6.28
N SER A 170 -3.46 37.11 -5.49
CA SER A 170 -4.38 37.94 -4.71
C SER A 170 -3.77 38.50 -3.41
N GLY A 171 -2.48 38.25 -3.14
CA GLY A 171 -1.76 38.79 -1.99
C GLY A 171 -1.78 37.92 -0.73
N LEU A 172 -2.41 36.73 -0.77
CA LEU A 172 -2.41 35.79 0.34
C LEU A 172 -1.03 35.12 0.45
N LYS A 173 -0.46 35.17 1.65
CA LYS A 173 0.90 34.67 1.90
C LYS A 173 0.91 33.19 2.22
N ALA A 174 1.88 32.48 1.67
CA ALA A 174 2.17 31.12 2.09
C ALA A 174 2.80 31.14 3.49
N GLN A 175 2.50 30.12 4.29
CA GLN A 175 2.96 30.07 5.68
C GLN A 175 3.00 28.65 6.21
N VAL A 176 3.85 28.42 7.20
CA VAL A 176 3.88 27.18 7.97
C VAL A 176 3.21 27.39 9.32
N PHE A 177 2.25 26.52 9.65
CA PHE A 177 1.41 26.59 10.84
C PHE A 177 1.58 25.35 11.73
N SER A 178 1.67 25.54 13.05
CA SER A 178 1.53 24.44 14.02
C SER A 178 0.08 24.06 14.28
N SER A 179 -0.84 24.98 14.03
CA SER A 179 -2.29 24.79 14.08
C SER A 179 -2.94 25.84 13.19
N PHE A 180 -4.07 25.50 12.56
CA PHE A 180 -4.77 26.41 11.68
C PHE A 180 -6.28 26.24 11.83
N GLU A 181 -7.00 27.30 11.48
CA GLU A 181 -8.44 27.34 11.33
C GLU A 181 -8.77 28.08 10.03
N ILE A 182 -9.86 27.68 9.38
CA ILE A 182 -10.35 28.38 8.19
C ILE A 182 -11.71 28.97 8.55
N ILE A 183 -11.78 30.30 8.54
CA ILE A 183 -12.97 31.07 8.87
C ILE A 183 -13.33 31.89 7.63
N GLY A 184 -14.49 31.58 7.03
CA GLY A 184 -14.91 32.21 5.78
C GLY A 184 -13.92 31.94 4.65
N GLN A 185 -13.23 32.97 4.18
CA GLN A 185 -12.25 32.88 3.08
C GLN A 185 -10.81 33.14 3.56
N GLN A 186 -10.56 33.01 4.86
CA GLN A 186 -9.25 33.26 5.46
C GLN A 186 -8.76 32.02 6.19
N ILE A 187 -7.44 31.82 6.16
CA ILE A 187 -6.75 30.83 6.98
C ILE A 187 -5.95 31.57 8.04
N ASN A 188 -6.22 31.23 9.31
CA ASN A 188 -5.55 31.80 10.46
C ASN A 188 -4.90 30.67 11.26
N GLY A 189 -3.81 30.95 11.97
CA GLY A 189 -3.13 29.90 12.70
C GLY A 189 -1.89 30.39 13.43
N LYS A 190 -1.36 29.53 14.30
CA LYS A 190 -0.08 29.79 14.97
C LYS A 190 1.04 29.49 13.98
N SER A 191 1.69 30.54 13.49
CA SER A 191 2.82 30.41 12.57
C SER A 191 4.07 29.90 13.26
N LEU A 192 4.83 29.07 12.55
CA LEU A 192 6.18 28.67 12.91
C LEU A 192 7.22 29.51 12.14
N PRO A 193 8.42 29.73 12.70
CA PRO A 193 9.50 30.44 12.03
C PRO A 193 10.20 29.56 10.98
N ILE A 194 9.40 28.98 10.07
CA ILE A 194 9.84 28.22 8.91
C ILE A 194 9.27 28.92 7.69
N SER A 195 10.13 29.55 6.88
CA SER A 195 9.69 30.11 5.60
C SER A 195 9.26 28.98 4.65
N PRO A 196 8.12 29.09 3.95
CA PRO A 196 7.69 28.10 2.94
C PRO A 196 8.75 27.78 1.88
N SER A 197 9.41 28.81 1.35
CA SER A 197 10.49 28.67 0.37
C SER A 197 11.72 27.95 0.93
N GLY A 198 12.10 28.27 2.18
CA GLY A 198 13.17 27.56 2.89
C GLY A 198 12.84 26.09 3.16
N PHE A 199 11.58 25.78 3.49
CA PHE A 199 11.12 24.40 3.63
C PHE A 199 11.18 23.64 2.30
N ALA A 200 10.74 24.26 1.19
CA ALA A 200 10.88 23.66 -0.14
C ALA A 200 12.33 23.42 -0.54
N ALA A 201 13.21 24.40 -0.31
CA ALA A 201 14.64 24.27 -0.56
C ALA A 201 15.24 23.09 0.23
N MET A 202 14.89 22.98 1.51
CA MET A 202 15.31 21.86 2.35
C MET A 202 14.83 20.51 1.83
N CYS A 203 13.57 20.41 1.39
CA CYS A 203 13.04 19.17 0.84
C CYS A 203 13.77 18.75 -0.45
N ARG A 204 14.16 19.72 -1.29
CA ARG A 204 14.95 19.47 -2.50
C ARG A 204 16.37 19.03 -2.18
N ASP A 205 17.01 19.66 -1.20
CA ASP A 205 18.36 19.28 -0.73
C ASP A 205 18.34 17.88 -0.08
N LEU A 206 17.25 17.54 0.63
CA LEU A 206 17.07 16.24 1.26
C LEU A 206 16.86 15.12 0.22
N ASP A 207 16.22 15.41 -0.92
CA ASP A 207 15.96 14.44 -1.98
C ASP A 207 15.33 13.13 -1.45
N LEU A 208 14.15 13.26 -0.83
CA LEU A 208 13.40 12.11 -0.30
C LEU A 208 13.10 11.07 -1.39
N GLY A 209 12.84 11.52 -2.62
CA GLY A 209 12.60 10.66 -3.78
C GLY A 209 13.81 9.78 -4.10
N GLY A 210 15.00 10.37 -4.25
CA GLY A 210 16.23 9.63 -4.49
C GLY A 210 16.63 8.74 -3.32
N GLN A 211 16.42 9.18 -2.07
CA GLN A 211 16.65 8.34 -0.89
C GLN A 211 15.73 7.12 -0.85
N TYR A 212 14.44 7.29 -1.13
CA TYR A 212 13.49 6.18 -1.16
C TYR A 212 13.75 5.24 -2.34
N GLN A 213 14.17 5.76 -3.50
CA GLN A 213 14.58 4.94 -4.64
C GLN A 213 15.77 4.02 -4.28
N ARG A 214 16.78 4.55 -3.58
CA ARG A 214 17.90 3.74 -3.05
C ARG A 214 17.42 2.71 -2.03
N HIS A 215 16.44 3.05 -1.19
CA HIS A 215 15.83 2.11 -0.26
C HIS A 215 15.16 0.95 -1.01
N LEU A 216 14.34 1.22 -2.02
CA LEU A 216 13.72 0.21 -2.88
C LEU A 216 14.78 -0.70 -3.52
N GLU A 217 15.82 -0.10 -4.11
CA GLU A 217 16.91 -0.86 -4.71
C GLU A 217 17.62 -1.77 -3.71
N SER A 218 17.86 -1.28 -2.49
CA SER A 218 18.48 -2.10 -1.45
C SER A 218 17.59 -3.31 -1.10
N VAL A 219 16.28 -3.12 -0.95
CA VAL A 219 15.35 -4.20 -0.62
C VAL A 219 15.32 -5.28 -1.71
N PHE A 220 15.25 -4.88 -2.99
CA PHE A 220 15.14 -5.80 -4.12
C PHE A 220 16.46 -6.39 -4.62
N ARG A 221 17.62 -5.81 -4.26
CA ARG A 221 18.94 -6.30 -4.68
C ARG A 221 19.71 -7.05 -3.61
N THR A 222 19.27 -7.01 -2.35
CA THR A 222 19.96 -7.69 -1.24
C THR A 222 19.89 -9.22 -1.44
N PRO A 223 21.05 -9.91 -1.56
CA PRO A 223 21.11 -11.36 -1.56
C PRO A 223 20.56 -11.92 -0.25
N SER A 224 19.78 -12.99 -0.33
CA SER A 224 19.21 -13.65 0.86
C SER A 224 19.69 -15.09 1.02
N LEU A 225 20.53 -15.56 0.11
CA LEU A 225 21.15 -16.88 0.12
C LEU A 225 22.68 -16.72 0.20
N PRO A 226 23.40 -17.63 0.86
CA PRO A 226 24.86 -17.66 0.82
C PRO A 226 25.37 -17.72 -0.63
N GLU A 227 26.41 -16.95 -0.94
CA GLU A 227 27.08 -16.91 -2.26
C GLU A 227 26.23 -16.37 -3.43
N GLU A 228 25.03 -15.85 -3.17
CA GLU A 228 24.19 -15.26 -4.21
C GLU A 228 24.68 -13.85 -4.58
N THR A 229 24.81 -13.59 -5.88
CA THR A 229 25.11 -12.26 -6.41
C THR A 229 23.86 -11.37 -6.43
N ALA A 230 24.03 -10.05 -6.44
CA ALA A 230 22.90 -9.11 -6.51
C ALA A 230 22.00 -9.35 -7.75
N ASP A 231 22.60 -9.66 -8.91
CA ASP A 231 21.84 -9.93 -10.14
C ASP A 231 21.08 -11.25 -10.07
N ALA A 232 21.64 -12.27 -9.39
CA ALA A 232 20.97 -13.52 -9.13
C ALA A 232 19.77 -13.32 -8.19
N ALA A 233 19.91 -12.49 -7.14
CA ALA A 233 18.86 -12.13 -6.20
C ALA A 233 17.68 -11.43 -6.91
N VAL A 234 17.98 -10.43 -7.76
CA VAL A 234 16.96 -9.73 -8.58
C VAL A 234 16.24 -10.72 -9.49
N SER A 235 16.98 -11.60 -10.18
CA SER A 235 16.41 -12.59 -11.08
C SER A 235 15.51 -13.59 -10.35
N ARG A 236 15.90 -14.04 -9.15
CA ARG A 236 15.09 -14.91 -8.31
C ARG A 236 13.80 -14.21 -7.87
N LEU A 237 13.90 -13.02 -7.28
CA LEU A 237 12.72 -12.26 -6.86
C LEU A 237 11.75 -12.02 -8.02
N ARG A 238 12.26 -11.66 -9.21
CA ARG A 238 11.44 -11.51 -10.40
C ARG A 238 10.67 -12.79 -10.74
N ARG A 239 11.32 -13.96 -10.66
CA ARG A 239 10.64 -15.25 -10.87
C ARG A 239 9.58 -15.50 -9.80
N ASP A 240 9.86 -15.21 -8.54
CA ASP A 240 8.92 -15.41 -7.43
C ASP A 240 7.66 -14.54 -7.61
N PHE A 241 7.83 -13.26 -7.96
CA PHE A 241 6.71 -12.37 -8.30
C PHE A 241 5.91 -12.83 -9.52
N MET A 242 6.59 -13.30 -10.58
CA MET A 242 5.90 -13.85 -11.76
C MET A 242 5.11 -15.12 -11.42
N GLN A 243 5.65 -15.98 -10.56
CA GLN A 243 4.95 -17.17 -10.08
C GLN A 243 3.73 -16.80 -9.25
N LEU A 244 3.86 -15.84 -8.34
CA LEU A 244 2.76 -15.30 -7.54
C LEU A 244 1.63 -14.73 -8.42
N GLN A 245 1.96 -13.89 -9.40
CA GLN A 245 0.96 -13.34 -10.31
C GLN A 245 0.28 -14.44 -11.14
N SER A 246 1.07 -15.40 -11.65
CA SER A 246 0.53 -16.52 -12.43
C SER A 246 -0.41 -17.41 -11.60
N SER A 247 -0.07 -17.70 -10.34
CA SER A 247 -0.95 -18.47 -9.45
C SER A 247 -2.21 -17.71 -9.08
N SER A 248 -2.13 -16.39 -8.88
CA SER A 248 -3.28 -15.54 -8.57
C SER A 248 -4.28 -15.54 -9.73
N ILE A 249 -3.82 -15.32 -10.97
CA ILE A 249 -4.67 -15.36 -12.17
C ILE A 249 -5.36 -16.72 -12.31
N ARG A 250 -4.62 -17.82 -12.12
CA ARG A 250 -5.20 -19.17 -12.24
C ARG A 250 -6.24 -19.47 -11.17
N LEU A 251 -5.98 -19.05 -9.93
CA LEU A 251 -6.91 -19.20 -8.83
C LEU A 251 -8.20 -18.41 -9.11
N GLN A 252 -8.08 -17.13 -9.48
CA GLN A 252 -9.23 -16.28 -9.79
C GLN A 252 -10.03 -16.82 -10.99
N LEU A 253 -9.35 -17.32 -12.02
CA LEU A 253 -10.00 -17.94 -13.17
C LEU A 253 -10.79 -19.21 -12.78
N GLN A 254 -10.23 -20.04 -11.90
CA GLN A 254 -10.92 -21.23 -11.40
C GLN A 254 -12.16 -20.85 -10.59
N ILE A 255 -12.07 -19.83 -9.72
CA ILE A 255 -13.22 -19.31 -8.98
C ILE A 255 -14.29 -18.78 -9.94
N ALA A 256 -13.90 -17.96 -10.92
CA ALA A 256 -14.82 -17.39 -11.89
C ALA A 256 -15.49 -18.45 -12.77
N SER A 257 -14.77 -19.52 -13.14
CA SER A 257 -15.33 -20.65 -13.88
C SER A 257 -16.35 -21.42 -13.04
N LEU A 258 -16.07 -21.67 -11.76
CA LEU A 258 -16.99 -22.35 -10.84
C LEU A 258 -18.22 -21.50 -10.48
N GLN A 259 -18.11 -20.19 -10.61
CA GLN A 259 -19.22 -19.23 -10.48
C GLN A 259 -19.98 -19.02 -11.79
N GLU A 260 -19.59 -19.70 -12.88
CA GLU A 260 -20.18 -19.54 -14.22
C GLU A 260 -20.07 -18.11 -14.79
N HIS A 261 -19.16 -17.28 -14.23
CA HIS A 261 -18.89 -15.93 -14.72
C HIS A 261 -18.05 -15.90 -16.00
N VAL A 262 -17.47 -17.05 -16.39
CA VAL A 262 -16.57 -17.18 -17.54
C VAL A 262 -16.91 -18.43 -18.34
N SER A 263 -16.96 -18.31 -19.67
CA SER A 263 -17.18 -19.45 -20.55
C SER A 263 -15.95 -20.39 -20.60
N PRO A 264 -16.13 -21.73 -20.69
CA PRO A 264 -15.04 -22.69 -20.75
C PRO A 264 -13.94 -22.43 -21.81
N PRO A 265 -14.26 -22.03 -23.06
CA PRO A 265 -13.22 -21.75 -24.06
C PRO A 265 -12.38 -20.50 -23.70
N PHE A 266 -12.98 -19.50 -23.05
CA PHE A 266 -12.26 -18.31 -22.59
C PHE A 266 -11.32 -18.64 -21.42
N ALA A 267 -11.78 -19.47 -20.47
CA ALA A 267 -10.94 -19.97 -19.39
C ALA A 267 -9.73 -20.78 -19.90
N GLY A 268 -9.93 -21.65 -20.90
CA GLY A 268 -8.85 -22.40 -21.53
C GLY A 268 -7.74 -21.50 -22.12
N ARG A 269 -8.12 -20.39 -22.77
CA ARG A 269 -7.18 -19.43 -23.38
C ARG A 269 -6.35 -18.69 -22.33
N ILE A 270 -6.95 -18.21 -21.25
CA ILE A 270 -6.24 -17.50 -20.17
C ILE A 270 -5.31 -18.45 -19.39
N ALA A 271 -5.77 -19.69 -19.13
CA ALA A 271 -4.94 -20.72 -18.49
C ALA A 271 -3.74 -21.13 -19.38
N GLY A 272 -3.89 -21.07 -20.71
CA GLY A 272 -2.80 -21.28 -21.65
C GLY A 272 -1.78 -20.13 -21.64
N TYR A 273 -2.25 -18.88 -21.59
CA TYR A 273 -1.39 -17.69 -21.56
C TYR A 273 -0.54 -17.63 -20.27
N SER A 274 -1.15 -17.84 -19.10
CA SER A 274 -0.45 -17.87 -17.81
C SER A 274 0.60 -18.99 -17.70
N ARG A 275 0.39 -20.12 -18.40
CA ARG A 275 1.38 -21.21 -18.51
C ARG A 275 2.59 -20.84 -19.37
N ARG A 276 2.37 -20.13 -20.48
CA ARG A 276 3.47 -19.70 -21.36
C ARG A 276 4.31 -18.60 -20.71
N GLN A 277 3.68 -17.66 -20.01
CA GLN A 277 4.40 -16.59 -19.31
C GLN A 277 5.27 -17.12 -18.15
N ALA A 278 4.82 -18.16 -17.44
CA ALA A 278 5.62 -18.79 -16.39
C ALA A 278 6.80 -19.66 -16.91
N LYS A 279 6.79 -20.03 -18.19
CA LYS A 279 7.81 -20.91 -18.82
C LYS A 279 8.80 -20.18 -19.72
N ARG A 280 8.60 -18.89 -20.01
CA ARG A 280 9.55 -18.14 -20.84
C ARG A 280 10.86 -17.95 -20.07
N PRO A 281 12.01 -18.44 -20.58
CA PRO A 281 13.30 -18.02 -20.04
C PRO A 281 13.44 -16.52 -20.31
N THR A 282 13.68 -15.76 -19.25
CA THR A 282 14.07 -14.36 -19.32
C THR A 282 15.45 -14.29 -19.97
N ARG A 283 15.51 -13.84 -21.24
CA ARG A 283 16.73 -13.27 -21.82
C ARG A 283 17.13 -12.02 -21.04
#